data_AF-A0A453R8T0-F1
#
_entry.id   AF-A0A453R8T0-F1
#
_cell.length_a   1.000
_cell.length_b   1.000
_cell.length_c   1.000
_cell.angle_alpha   90.00
_cell.angle_beta   90.00
_cell.angle_gamma   90.00
#
_symmetry.space_group_name_H-M   'P 1'
#
loop_
_entity.id
_entity.type
_entity.pdbx_description
1 polymer ?
#
loop_
_entity_poly.entity_id
_entity_poly.type
_entity_poly.pdbx_seq_one_letter_code
_entity_poly.pdbx_strand_id
1 'polypeptide(L)'
;MALQDAKNAGATAMFGEKYGEQVRVVEVPGVSMELCGGTHVSNTAEIRGFKIISEQGIASGVRRIEAVAGDAFVEYVCSRDNYMRHLCSSLK
;
A
#
# COMPACT_ATOMS: atom_id res chain seq x y z
N MET A 1 16.74 14.13 -7.34
CA MET A 1 16.59 14.30 -8.81
C MET A 1 15.85 15.60 -9.05
N ALA A 2 16.11 16.33 -10.14
CA ALA A 2 15.31 17.51 -10.47
C ALA A 2 13.86 17.09 -10.81
N LEU A 3 12.87 17.90 -10.43
CA LEU A 3 11.46 17.58 -10.65
C LEU A 3 11.15 17.29 -12.13
N GLN A 4 11.74 18.06 -13.04
CA GLN A 4 11.51 17.89 -14.47
C GLN A 4 12.08 16.57 -14.99
N ASP A 5 13.28 16.20 -14.53
CA ASP A 5 13.92 14.94 -14.91
C ASP A 5 13.11 13.74 -14.40
N ALA A 6 12.58 13.83 -13.17
CA ALA A 6 11.74 12.78 -12.60
C ALA A 6 10.44 12.58 -13.41
N LYS A 7 9.79 13.69 -13.80
CA LYS A 7 8.60 13.63 -14.68
C LYS A 7 8.94 13.05 -16.06
N ASN A 8 10.06 13.46 -16.64
CA ASN A 8 10.51 12.95 -17.94
C ASN A 8 10.86 11.46 -17.89
N ALA A 9 11.33 10.96 -16.74
CA ALA A 9 11.59 9.54 -16.49
C ALA A 9 10.30 8.71 -16.31
N GLY A 10 9.12 9.34 -16.30
CA GLY A 10 7.84 8.67 -16.12
C GLY A 10 7.39 8.52 -14.67
N ALA A 11 8.05 9.20 -13.71
CA ALA A 11 7.64 9.15 -12.32
C ALA A 11 6.26 9.80 -12.13
N THR A 12 5.35 9.09 -11.48
CA THR A 12 4.03 9.60 -11.14
C THR A 12 4.14 10.56 -9.96
N ALA A 13 3.58 11.76 -10.14
CA ALA A 13 3.42 12.75 -9.09
C ALA A 13 1.95 12.74 -8.63
N MET A 14 1.71 12.67 -7.32
CA MET A 14 0.36 12.79 -6.77
C MET A 14 -0.24 14.16 -7.13
N PHE A 15 -1.51 14.15 -7.54
CA PHE A 15 -2.24 15.34 -7.96
C PHE A 15 -2.49 16.27 -6.76
N GLY A 16 -2.18 17.56 -6.92
CA GLY A 16 -2.43 18.60 -5.90
C GLY A 16 -1.28 18.86 -4.92
N GLU A 17 -0.21 18.06 -4.95
CA GLU A 17 0.95 18.25 -4.08
C GLU A 17 1.92 19.30 -4.64
N LYS A 18 2.49 20.12 -3.74
CA LYS A 18 3.55 21.08 -4.08
C LYS A 18 4.92 20.44 -3.89
N TYR A 19 5.61 20.18 -4.99
CA TYR A 19 6.97 19.62 -4.97
C TYR A 19 8.03 20.72 -5.03
N GLY A 20 9.15 20.51 -4.35
CA GLY A 20 10.34 21.36 -4.50
C GLY A 20 11.07 21.10 -5.82
N GLU A 21 12.12 21.88 -6.09
CA GLU A 21 12.96 21.72 -7.28
C GLU A 21 13.67 20.36 -7.31
N GLN A 22 14.05 19.86 -6.14
CA GLN A 22 14.58 18.51 -5.95
C GLN A 22 13.55 17.59 -5.30
N VAL A 23 13.41 16.41 -5.88
CA VAL A 23 12.51 15.36 -5.42
C VAL A 23 13.24 14.03 -5.25
N ARG A 24 12.66 13.18 -4.40
CA ARG A 24 13.03 11.79 -4.25
C ARG A 24 12.09 10.93 -5.09
N VAL A 25 12.68 10.14 -5.99
CA VAL A 25 11.98 9.14 -6.77
C VAL A 25 12.17 7.80 -6.08
N VAL A 26 11.09 7.04 -5.95
CA VAL A 26 11.12 5.65 -5.50
C VAL A 26 10.58 4.79 -6.63
N GLU A 27 11.33 3.75 -6.97
CA GLU A 27 11.02 2.84 -8.07
C GLU A 27 10.87 1.42 -7.54
N VAL A 28 9.79 0.77 -7.97
CA VAL A 28 9.61 -0.67 -7.94
C VAL A 28 9.70 -1.15 -9.39
N PRO A 29 10.85 -1.74 -9.81
CA PRO A 29 11.14 -2.03 -11.21
C PRO A 29 10.02 -2.80 -11.92
N GLY A 30 9.57 -2.26 -13.06
CA GLY A 30 8.51 -2.86 -13.88
C GLY A 30 7.09 -2.76 -13.29
N VAL A 31 6.91 -2.10 -12.14
CA VAL A 31 5.61 -1.99 -11.47
C VAL A 31 5.20 -0.53 -11.26
N SER A 32 6.02 0.26 -10.58
CA SER A 32 5.71 1.66 -10.28
C SER A 32 6.97 2.52 -10.14
N MET A 33 6.86 3.79 -10.48
CA MET A 33 7.86 4.81 -10.22
C MET A 33 7.15 6.08 -9.76
N GLU A 34 7.42 6.54 -8.55
CA GLU A 34 6.65 7.58 -7.88
C GLU A 34 7.54 8.58 -7.14
N LEU A 35 7.02 9.81 -6.97
CA LEU A 35 7.62 10.80 -6.09
C LEU A 35 7.19 10.52 -4.64
N CYS A 36 8.10 9.98 -3.83
CA CYS A 36 7.80 9.67 -2.42
C CYS A 36 8.95 10.07 -1.48
N GLY A 37 8.62 10.91 -0.50
CA GLY A 37 9.52 11.32 0.58
C GLY A 37 9.49 10.43 1.83
N GLY A 38 8.61 9.42 1.87
CA GLY A 38 8.44 8.54 3.02
C GLY A 38 9.55 7.50 3.18
N THR A 39 9.49 6.75 4.28
CA THR A 39 10.35 5.58 4.53
C THR A 39 9.89 4.38 3.70
N HIS A 40 10.84 3.64 3.13
CA HIS A 40 10.55 2.43 2.38
C HIS A 40 11.38 1.27 2.94
N VAL A 41 10.85 0.06 2.76
CA VAL A 41 11.57 -1.19 2.92
C VAL A 41 12.71 -1.30 1.91
N SER A 42 13.70 -2.15 2.18
CA SER A 42 14.83 -2.34 1.26
C SER A 42 14.45 -3.24 0.07
N ASN A 43 13.47 -4.13 0.26
CA ASN A 43 12.87 -4.95 -0.78
C ASN A 43 11.42 -5.33 -0.44
N THR A 44 10.62 -5.72 -1.44
CA THR A 44 9.19 -6.00 -1.27
C THR A 44 8.89 -7.21 -0.38
N ALA A 45 9.82 -8.14 -0.18
CA ALA A 45 9.58 -9.29 0.69
C ALA A 45 9.45 -8.90 2.18
N GLU A 46 10.02 -7.77 2.59
CA GLU A 46 9.86 -7.23 3.95
C GLU A 46 8.41 -6.86 4.27
N ILE A 47 7.59 -6.54 3.25
CA ILE A 47 6.16 -6.22 3.40
C ILE A 47 5.37 -7.49 3.75
N ARG A 48 5.92 -8.69 3.51
CA ARG A 48 5.28 -9.99 3.74
C ARG A 48 3.94 -10.10 2.99
N GLY A 49 2.86 -10.44 3.69
CA GLY A 49 1.53 -10.53 3.10
C GLY A 49 0.88 -9.16 2.96
N PHE A 50 0.01 -9.01 1.97
CA PHE A 50 -0.87 -7.86 1.78
C PHE A 50 -2.31 -8.36 1.72
N LYS A 51 -3.19 -7.82 2.56
CA LYS A 51 -4.60 -8.21 2.61
C LYS A 51 -5.49 -6.99 2.52
N ILE A 52 -6.30 -6.93 1.46
CA ILE A 52 -7.48 -6.07 1.42
C ILE A 52 -8.50 -6.60 2.44
N ILE A 53 -8.84 -5.76 3.41
CA ILE A 53 -9.77 -6.09 4.50
C ILE A 53 -11.17 -5.54 4.25
N SER A 54 -11.27 -4.44 3.50
CA SER A 54 -12.54 -3.85 3.10
C SER A 54 -12.38 -3.09 1.78
N GLU A 55 -13.49 -2.93 1.08
CA GLU A 55 -13.61 -2.04 -0.07
C GLU A 55 -14.99 -1.40 -0.05
N GLN A 56 -15.06 -0.08 -0.22
CA GLN A 56 -16.33 0.65 -0.23
C GLN A 56 -16.32 1.84 -1.22
N GLY A 57 -17.48 2.15 -1.81
CA GLY A 57 -17.65 3.36 -2.62
C GLY A 57 -17.76 4.61 -1.74
N ILE A 58 -17.03 5.68 -2.09
CA ILE A 58 -17.06 6.95 -1.34
C ILE A 58 -17.64 8.12 -2.15
N ALA A 59 -17.63 8.04 -3.48
CA ALA A 59 -18.29 8.97 -4.40
C ALA A 59 -18.49 8.28 -5.76
N SER A 60 -19.19 8.93 -6.70
CA SER A 60 -19.28 8.45 -8.08
C SER A 60 -17.88 8.28 -8.68
N GLY A 61 -17.54 7.05 -9.09
CA GLY A 61 -16.24 6.72 -9.65
C GLY A 61 -15.08 6.62 -8.64
N VAL A 62 -15.32 6.75 -7.32
CA VAL A 62 -14.25 6.71 -6.30
C VAL A 62 -14.50 5.59 -5.29
N ARG A 63 -13.49 4.75 -5.08
CA ARG A 63 -13.51 3.60 -4.15
C ARG A 63 -12.39 3.73 -3.12
N ARG A 64 -12.68 3.35 -1.88
CA ARG A 64 -11.70 3.24 -0.80
C ARG A 64 -11.40 1.77 -0.56
N ILE A 65 -10.12 1.43 -0.58
CA ILE A 65 -9.59 0.12 -0.19
C ILE A 65 -8.91 0.30 1.16
N GLU A 66 -9.25 -0.53 2.13
CA GLU A 66 -8.48 -0.67 3.38
C GLU A 66 -7.71 -1.97 3.34
N ALA A 67 -6.43 -1.92 3.70
CA ALA A 67 -5.55 -3.08 3.64
C ALA A 67 -4.53 -3.08 4.78
N VAL A 68 -4.07 -4.27 5.15
CA VAL A 68 -2.99 -4.49 6.12
C VAL A 68 -1.83 -5.23 5.46
N ALA A 69 -0.62 -4.97 5.94
CA ALA A 69 0.60 -5.63 5.50
C ALA A 69 1.57 -5.86 6.67
N GLY A 70 2.67 -6.59 6.46
CA GLY A 70 3.71 -6.81 7.46
C GLY A 70 3.20 -7.60 8.67
N ASP A 71 3.58 -7.17 9.87
CA ASP A 71 3.14 -7.81 11.12
C ASP A 71 1.63 -7.73 11.32
N ALA A 72 1.01 -6.60 10.94
CA ALA A 72 -0.44 -6.43 11.00
C ALA A 72 -1.20 -7.44 10.10
N PHE A 73 -0.61 -7.87 8.98
CA PHE A 73 -1.16 -8.96 8.18
C PHE A 73 -1.14 -10.29 8.92
N VAL A 74 -0.03 -10.61 9.61
CA VAL A 74 0.09 -11.86 10.37
C VAL A 74 -0.94 -11.89 11.51
N GLU A 75 -1.02 -10.80 12.27
CA GLU A 75 -2.02 -10.64 13.34
C GLU A 75 -3.45 -10.80 12.81
N TYR A 76 -3.75 -10.20 11.65
CA TYR A 76 -5.06 -10.31 11.01
C TYR A 76 -5.39 -11.76 10.65
N VAL A 77 -4.47 -12.50 10.04
CA VAL A 77 -4.70 -13.90 9.65
C VAL A 77 -4.87 -14.80 10.88
N CYS A 78 -3.99 -14.66 11.88
CA CYS A 78 -4.08 -15.43 13.12
C CYS A 78 -5.40 -15.17 13.87
N SER A 79 -5.82 -13.91 13.95
CA SER A 79 -7.08 -13.54 14.60
C SER A 79 -8.29 -14.16 13.89
N ARG A 80 -8.30 -14.15 12.55
CA ARG A 80 -9.37 -14.76 11.77
C ARG A 80 -9.42 -16.27 11.89
N ASP A 81 -8.27 -16.92 11.87
CA ASP A 81 -8.14 -18.37 12.02
C ASP A 81 -8.67 -18.82 13.40
N ASN A 82 -8.30 -18.10 14.47
CA ASN A 82 -8.85 -18.33 15.81
C ASN A 82 -10.36 -18.11 15.88
N TYR A 83 -10.86 -17.04 15.28
CA TYR A 83 -12.30 -16.75 15.23
C TYR A 83 -13.08 -17.87 14.50
N MET A 84 -12.55 -18.36 13.38
CA MET A 84 -13.15 -19.46 12.62
C MET A 84 -13.19 -20.76 13.44
N ARG A 85 -12.09 -21.13 14.10
CA ARG A 85 -12.08 -22.30 15.00
C ARG A 85 -13.11 -22.17 16.12
N HIS A 86 -13.20 -20.99 16.72
CA HIS A 86 -14.16 -20.74 17.78
C HIS A 86 -15.61 -20.90 17.29
N LEU A 87 -15.95 -20.30 16.15
CA LEU A 87 -17.28 -20.46 15.55
C LEU A 87 -17.60 -21.93 15.25
N CYS A 88 -16.68 -22.68 14.65
CA CYS A 88 -16.88 -24.11 14.38
C CYS A 88 -17.05 -24.94 15.66
N SER A 89 -16.46 -24.52 16.78
CA SER A 89 -16.65 -25.19 18.08
C SER A 89 -17.98 -24.85 18.73
N SER A 90 -18.47 -23.62 18.57
CA SER A 90 -19.67 -23.11 19.22
C SER A 90 -20.97 -23.46 18.48
N LEU A 91 -20.88 -23.70 17.16
CA LEU A 91 -22.02 -24.10 16.30
C LEU A 91 -22.18 -25.62 16.19
N LYS A 92 -21.53 -26.39 17.06
CA LYS A 92 -21.74 -27.84 17.22
C LYS A 92 -22.98 -28.14 18.04
#